data_AF-X1JT57-F1
#
_entry.id   AF-X1JT57-F1
#
_cell.length_a   1.000
_cell.length_b   1.000
_cell.length_c   1.000
_cell.angle_alpha   90.00
_cell.angle_beta   90.00
_cell.angle_gamma   90.00
#
_symmetry.space_group_name_H-M   'P 1'
#
loop_
_entity.id
_entity.type
_entity.pdbx_description
1 polymer ?
#
loop_
_entity_poly.entity_id
_entity_poly.type
_entity_poly.pdbx_seq_one_letter_code
_entity_poly.pdbx_strand_id
1 'polypeptide(L)' 'MLDKLEKYVQSVMKERNHTGCSVAVVKDDEVIWTKGFGYANLEKKIPVTPETIFRCASVTKPVVTTG' A
#
# COMPACT_ATOMS: atom_id res chain seq x y z
N MET A 1 -5.83 -7.21 15.76
CA MET A 1 -5.61 -8.00 14.52
C MET A 1 -4.86 -7.16 13.49
N LEU A 2 -5.33 -5.94 13.22
CA LEU A 2 -4.67 -4.99 12.32
C LEU A 2 -3.27 -4.59 12.81
N ASP A 3 -3.00 -4.54 14.11
CA ASP A 3 -1.64 -4.28 14.64
C ASP A 3 -0.60 -5.33 14.22
N LYS A 4 -1.04 -6.59 14.08
CA LYS A 4 -0.16 -7.67 13.60
C LYS A 4 0.12 -7.48 12.11
N LEU A 5 -0.88 -7.06 11.33
CA LEU A 5 -0.72 -6.72 9.91
C LEU A 5 0.25 -5.55 9.74
N GLU A 6 0.12 -4.49 10.52
CA GLU A 6 1.04 -3.35 10.46
C GLU A 6 2.48 -3.76 10.74
N LYS A 7 2.71 -4.53 11.82
CA LYS A 7 4.05 -5.04 12.15
C LYS A 7 4.63 -5.91 11.05
N TYR A 8 3.79 -6.76 10.43
CA TYR A 8 4.20 -7.60 9.31
C TYR A 8 4.56 -6.77 8.06
N VAL A 9 3.74 -5.79 7.70
CA VAL A 9 4.04 -4.88 6.57
C VAL A 9 5.35 -4.15 6.82
N GLN A 10 5.55 -3.61 8.03
CA GLN A 10 6.81 -2.96 8.40
C GLN A 10 8.01 -3.90 8.35
N SER A 11 7.88 -5.16 8.79
CA SER A 11 8.97 -6.13 8.73
C SER A 11 9.36 -6.45 7.28
N VAL A 12 8.37 -6.68 6.42
CA VAL A 12 8.62 -6.96 4.99
C VAL A 12 9.25 -5.76 4.29
N MET A 13 8.75 -4.54 4.57
CA MET A 13 9.33 -3.32 4.01
C MET A 13 10.79 -3.15 4.40
N LYS A 14 11.12 -3.44 5.67
CA LYS A 14 12.50 -3.37 6.17
C LYS A 14 13.38 -4.46 5.54
N GLU A 15 12.91 -5.70 5.49
CA GLU A 15 13.64 -6.84 4.92
C GLU A 15 13.97 -6.62 3.43
N ARG A 16 13.02 -6.08 2.67
CA ARG A 16 13.16 -5.86 1.22
C ARG A 16 13.60 -4.46 0.84
N ASN A 17 13.97 -3.63 1.83
CA ASN A 17 14.39 -2.25 1.66
C ASN A 17 13.42 -1.42 0.79
N HIS A 18 12.11 -1.60 0.97
CA HIS A 18 11.08 -0.87 0.25
C HIS A 18 10.91 0.54 0.84
N THR A 19 10.94 1.55 -0.03
CA THR A 19 10.87 2.97 0.39
C THR A 19 9.50 3.36 0.94
N GLY A 20 8.42 2.83 0.36
CA GLY A 20 7.05 3.17 0.74
C GLY A 20 6.03 2.17 0.19
N CYS A 21 4.88 2.07 0.86
CA CYS A 21 3.77 1.20 0.48
C CYS A 21 2.46 1.78 1.01
N SER A 22 1.35 1.59 0.29
CA SER A 22 0.00 1.87 0.77
C SER A 22 -0.82 0.59 0.75
N VAL A 23 -1.57 0.33 1.82
CA VAL A 23 -2.34 -0.91 1.99
C VAL A 23 -3.78 -0.56 2.37
N ALA A 24 -4.74 -1.24 1.73
CA ALA A 24 -6.15 -1.19 2.04
C ALA A 24 -6.69 -2.60 2.33
N VAL A 25 -7.60 -2.73 3.29
CA VAL A 25 -8.33 -3.96 3.59
C VAL A 25 -9.81 -3.73 3.31
N VAL A 26 -10.36 -4.56 2.44
CA VAL A 26 -11.77 -4.51 2.03
C VAL A 26 -12.48 -5.76 2.54
N LYS A 27 -13.66 -5.59 3.13
CA LYS A 27 -14.52 -6.67 3.61
C LYS A 27 -15.96 -6.28 3.36
N ASP A 28 -16.75 -7.19 2.78
CA ASP A 28 -18.17 -6.99 2.50
C ASP A 28 -18.41 -5.69 1.68
N ASP A 29 -17.63 -5.50 0.61
CA ASP A 29 -17.61 -4.30 -0.27
C ASP A 29 -17.26 -2.96 0.40
N GLU A 30 -16.84 -2.97 1.68
CA GLU A 30 -16.44 -1.79 2.42
C GLU A 30 -14.94 -1.79 2.72
N VAL A 31 -14.33 -0.61 2.63
CA VAL A 31 -12.94 -0.39 3.06
C VAL A 31 -12.94 -0.24 4.59
N ILE A 32 -12.52 -1.28 5.29
CA ILE A 32 -12.52 -1.30 6.77
C ILE A 32 -11.23 -0.74 7.38
N TRP A 33 -10.16 -0.59 6.58
CA TRP A 33 -8.89 -0.03 7.03
C TRP A 33 -8.00 0.36 5.84
N THR A 34 -7.30 1.49 5.95
CA THR A 34 -6.26 1.92 5.01
C THR A 34 -5.10 2.56 5.75
N LYS A 35 -3.88 2.39 5.23
CA LYS A 35 -2.68 3.06 5.78
C LYS A 35 -1.55 3.16 4.78
N GLY A 36 -0.86 4.30 4.81
CA GLY A 36 0.42 4.50 4.14
C GLY A 36 1.61 4.23 5.06
N PHE A 37 2.68 3.71 4.49
CA PHE A 37 3.93 3.36 5.16
C PHE A 37 5.12 3.94 4.41
N GLY A 38 6.10 4.47 5.13
CA GLY A 38 7.33 5.00 4.54
C GLY A 38 7.12 6.28 3.73
N TYR A 39 7.87 6.43 2.65
CA TYR A 39 7.93 7.66 1.85
C TYR A 39 7.60 7.41 0.38
N ALA A 40 6.75 8.27 -0.20
CA ALA A 40 6.52 8.35 -1.63
C ALA A 40 7.72 8.97 -2.35
N ASN A 41 8.44 9.85 -1.67
CA ASN A 41 9.72 10.39 -2.11
C ASN A 41 10.66 10.51 -0.91
N LEU A 42 11.73 9.72 -0.90
CA LEU A 42 12.68 9.65 0.21
C LEU A 42 13.49 10.95 0.36
N GLU A 43 13.96 11.51 -0.76
CA GLU A 43 14.79 12.73 -0.78
C GLU A 43 14.04 13.94 -0.24
N LYS A 44 12.78 14.09 -0.66
CA LYS A 44 11.88 15.17 -0.23
C LYS A 44 11.12 14.84 1.05
N LYS A 45 11.34 13.65 1.63
CA LYS A 45 10.64 13.12 2.81
C LYS A 45 9.11 13.22 2.70
N ILE A 46 8.57 12.99 1.52
CA ILE A 46 7.12 13.01 1.30
C ILE A 46 6.57 11.65 1.78
N PRO A 47 5.70 11.61 2.79
CA PRO A 47 5.17 10.35 3.32
C PRO A 47 4.23 9.69 2.29
N VAL A 48 4.13 8.36 2.35
CA VAL A 48 3.02 7.67 1.67
C VAL A 48 1.75 7.86 2.49
N THR A 49 0.66 8.20 1.81
CA THR A 49 -0.71 8.23 2.34
C THR A 49 -1.59 7.22 1.58
N PRO A 50 -2.79 6.89 2.08
CA PRO A 50 -3.75 6.06 1.34
C PRO A 50 -4.05 6.56 -0.09
N GLU A 51 -3.94 7.87 -0.31
CA GLU A 51 -4.22 8.56 -1.58
C GLU A 51 -2.99 8.67 -2.50
N THR A 52 -1.82 8.20 -2.07
CA THR A 52 -0.60 8.26 -2.88
C THR A 52 -0.76 7.41 -4.15
N ILE A 53 -0.49 8.00 -5.31
CA ILE A 53 -0.63 7.35 -6.61
C ILE A 53 0.59 6.45 -6.90
N PHE A 54 0.33 5.21 -7.28
CA PHE A 54 1.34 4.24 -7.71
C PHE A 54 1.11 3.83 -9.17
N ARG A 55 2.17 3.36 -9.84
CA ARG A 55 2.04 2.73 -11.16
C ARG A 55 1.45 1.33 -11.01
N CYS A 56 0.25 1.11 -11.52
CA CYS A 56 -0.48 -0.17 -11.37
C CYS A 56 0.14 -1.36 -12.14
N ALA A 57 0.99 -1.12 -13.15
CA ALA A 57 1.62 -2.17 -13.96
C ALA A 57 0.63 -3.27 -14.39
N SER A 58 0.96 -4.55 -14.23
CA SER A 58 0.10 -5.67 -14.62
C SER A 58 -1.23 -5.77 -13.88
N VAL A 59 -1.44 -4.99 -12.79
CA VAL A 59 -2.73 -4.93 -12.08
C VAL A 59 -3.82 -4.31 -12.97
N THR A 60 -3.46 -3.59 -14.04
CA THR A 60 -4.44 -3.07 -15.02
C THR A 60 -5.08 -4.17 -15.87
N LYS A 61 -4.45 -5.34 -16.03
CA LYS A 61 -4.96 -6.44 -16.88
C LYS A 61 -6.37 -6.92 -16.49
N PRO A 62 -6.63 -7.34 -15.23
CA PRO A 62 -7.97 -7.75 -14.83
C PRO A 62 -8.99 -6.62 -15.00
N VAL A 63 -8.61 -5.36 -14.74
CA VAL A 63 -9.49 -4.20 -14.92
C VAL A 63 -9.96 -4.08 -16.39
N VAL A 64 -9.04 -4.19 -17.34
CA VAL A 64 -9.37 -4.11 -18.79
C VAL A 64 -10.17 -5.32 -19.27
N THR A 65 -10.01 -6.49 -18.64
CA THR A 65 -10.70 -7.72 -19.07
C THR A 65 -12.11 -7.84 -18.51
N THR A 66 -12.34 -7.34 -17.29
CA THR A 66 -13.64 -7.41 -16.61
C THR A 66 -14.54 -6.21 -16.93
N GLY A 67 -13.95 -5.05 -17.24
CA GLY A 67 -14.66 -3.83 -17.59
C GLY A 67 -15.28 -3.81 -18.99
#